data_AF-A0A540MFC9-F1
#
_entry.id   AF-A0A540MFC9-F1
#
_cell.length_a   1.000
_cell.length_b   1.000
_cell.length_c   1.000
_cell.angle_alpha   90.00
_cell.angle_beta   90.00
_cell.angle_gamma   90.00
#
_symmetry.space_group_name_H-M   'P 1'
#
loop_
_entity.id
_entity.type
_entity.pdbx_description
1 polymer ?
#
loop_
_entity_poly.entity_id
_entity_poly.type
_entity_poly.pdbx_seq_one_letter_code
_entity_poly.pdbx_strand_id
1 'polypeptide(L)'
;MGGGTSNALKALGAYLRYLEGTERDHYWWEIHEQMPCAESLDGASFTTLFGPAPFLGILSRRRVYFEALKYTKERDSGFLSPFRYSSATIAATVDSVCSMEWYLLVSLKSQLSDDRRFRIRIWRWKGYLIQYTVVGEEGPATLLVHGFGAFLEHYRDNIRAIAEGGNRVWAITRLGFGKSEKPNIEYTELMWAEMLRDFITEVVGEPAHLVGNSIGGYIIAIVARLWPALVKSVVLINSGGNVIPGYSSVLFAKERRTSGASWLGAKFLLFCLRLTLKDIVKNCYPSKTERVDSWLIDEMLRAVSSSM
;
A
#
# COMPACT_ATOMS: atom_id res chain seq x y z
N MET A 1 9.43 19.96 4.86
CA MET A 1 8.76 20.19 6.16
C MET A 1 8.64 18.89 6.94
N GLY A 2 9.14 18.85 8.18
CA GLY A 2 8.90 17.74 9.11
C GLY A 2 7.58 17.95 9.83
N GLY A 3 6.49 17.41 9.30
CA GLY A 3 5.17 17.52 9.92
C GLY A 3 4.25 16.46 9.34
N GLY A 4 3.50 15.76 10.20
CA GLY A 4 2.65 14.64 9.80
C GLY A 4 1.58 15.00 8.75
N THR A 5 0.82 13.99 8.30
CA THR A 5 -0.18 14.08 7.21
C THR A 5 -1.12 15.29 7.31
N SER A 6 -1.54 15.68 8.51
CA SER A 6 -2.39 16.87 8.73
C SER A 6 -1.72 18.18 8.27
N ASN A 7 -0.42 18.35 8.52
CA ASN A 7 0.30 19.57 8.14
C ASN A 7 0.54 19.61 6.63
N ALA A 8 0.87 18.46 6.04
CA ALA A 8 1.02 18.32 4.61
C ALA A 8 -0.30 18.61 3.86
N LEU A 9 -1.45 18.20 4.43
CA LEU A 9 -2.77 18.50 3.86
C LEU A 9 -3.13 19.99 3.95
N LYS A 10 -2.80 20.65 5.08
CA LYS A 10 -3.01 22.10 5.22
C LYS A 10 -2.14 22.89 4.25
N ALA A 11 -0.88 22.50 4.09
CA ALA A 11 0.03 23.09 3.10
C ALA A 11 -0.47 22.86 1.66
N LEU A 12 -0.98 21.66 1.34
CA LEU A 12 -1.58 21.36 0.03
C LEU A 12 -2.81 22.25 -0.23
N GLY A 13 -3.68 22.43 0.77
CA GLY A 13 -4.81 23.34 0.68
C GLY A 13 -4.39 24.78 0.42
N ALA A 14 -3.37 25.27 1.14
CA ALA A 14 -2.79 26.59 0.94
C ALA A 14 -2.18 26.77 -0.47
N TYR A 15 -1.52 25.73 -1.00
CA TYR A 15 -0.99 25.71 -2.36
C TYR A 15 -2.09 25.80 -3.42
N LEU A 16 -3.14 24.98 -3.31
CA LEU A 16 -4.27 25.02 -4.24
C LEU A 16 -4.96 26.40 -4.24
N ARG A 17 -4.93 27.10 -3.09
CA ARG A 17 -5.53 28.43 -2.86
C ARG A 17 -4.55 29.60 -2.98
N TYR A 18 -3.33 29.38 -3.47
CA TYR A 18 -2.25 30.36 -3.42
C TYR A 18 -2.64 31.75 -3.97
N LEU A 19 -3.30 31.80 -5.14
CA LEU A 19 -3.73 33.06 -5.78
C LEU A 19 -5.00 33.69 -5.18
N GLU A 20 -5.73 32.99 -4.32
CA GLU A 20 -7.00 33.49 -3.76
C GLU A 20 -6.79 34.53 -2.66
N GLY A 21 -5.71 34.42 -1.88
CA GLY A 21 -5.39 35.34 -0.77
C GLY A 21 -6.44 35.41 0.35
N THR A 22 -7.36 34.44 0.38
CA THR A 22 -8.58 34.41 1.21
C THR A 22 -8.36 33.88 2.63
N GLU A 23 -7.39 32.98 2.85
CA GLU A 23 -6.97 32.51 4.18
C GLU A 23 -5.48 32.76 4.39
N ARG A 24 -5.14 33.73 5.24
CA ARG A 24 -3.75 34.10 5.57
C ARG A 24 -3.23 33.33 6.79
N ASP A 25 -3.33 32.02 6.72
CA ASP A 25 -2.81 31.14 7.76
C ASP A 25 -1.30 30.92 7.59
N HIS A 26 -0.64 30.39 8.64
CA HIS A 26 0.81 30.12 8.65
C HIS A 26 1.31 29.38 7.40
N TYR A 27 0.55 28.38 6.94
CA TYR A 27 0.89 27.60 5.75
C TYR A 27 0.78 28.38 4.44
N TRP A 28 -0.12 29.37 4.37
CA TRP A 28 -0.21 30.25 3.20
C TRP A 28 1.04 31.11 3.09
N TRP A 29 1.53 31.64 4.22
CA TRP A 29 2.76 32.43 4.24
C TRP A 29 3.98 31.61 3.80
N GLU A 30 4.13 30.38 4.32
CA GLU A 30 5.23 29.49 3.93
C GLU A 30 5.21 29.14 2.44
N ILE A 31 4.03 28.86 1.87
CA ILE A 31 3.90 28.59 0.43
C ILE A 31 4.21 29.85 -0.38
N HIS A 32 3.74 31.01 0.06
CA HIS A 32 3.97 32.28 -0.64
C HIS A 32 5.44 32.72 -0.64
N GLU A 33 6.19 32.39 0.40
CA GLU A 33 7.63 32.64 0.46
C GLU A 33 8.40 31.69 -0.48
N GLN A 34 7.95 30.44 -0.62
CA GLN A 34 8.64 29.43 -1.43
C GLN A 34 8.25 29.42 -2.91
N MET A 35 7.05 29.89 -3.27
CA MET A 35 6.54 29.87 -4.63
C MET A 35 7.45 30.57 -5.66
N PRO A 36 7.98 31.80 -5.42
CA PRO A 36 8.86 32.47 -6.37
C PRO A 36 10.13 31.69 -6.72
N CYS A 37 10.61 30.85 -5.80
CA CYS A 37 11.78 30.01 -6.00
C CYS A 37 11.45 28.64 -6.63
N ALA A 38 10.21 28.18 -6.49
CA ALA A 38 9.74 26.87 -6.95
C ALA A 38 9.07 26.91 -8.33
N GLU A 39 8.56 28.07 -8.75
CA GLU A 39 7.77 28.24 -9.98
C GLU A 39 8.65 28.74 -11.13
N SER A 40 9.13 27.80 -11.96
CA SER A 40 9.86 28.11 -13.20
C SER A 40 8.95 28.28 -14.43
N LEU A 41 7.75 27.69 -14.38
CA LEU A 41 6.62 27.80 -15.32
C LEU A 41 5.33 27.72 -14.50
N ASP A 42 4.22 28.30 -14.97
CA ASP A 42 2.93 28.27 -14.28
C ASP A 42 2.54 26.83 -13.87
N GLY A 43 2.42 26.58 -12.56
CA GLY A 43 2.08 25.27 -12.00
C GLY A 43 3.25 24.28 -11.83
N ALA A 44 4.45 24.56 -12.33
CA ALA A 44 5.60 23.64 -12.20
C ALA A 44 6.11 23.44 -10.75
N SER A 45 5.59 24.25 -9.82
CA SER A 45 5.99 24.27 -8.41
C SER A 45 5.50 23.08 -7.59
N PHE A 46 4.47 22.32 -8.04
CA PHE A 46 3.90 21.22 -7.25
C PHE A 46 4.94 20.14 -6.94
N THR A 47 5.68 19.69 -7.95
CA THR A 47 6.67 18.63 -7.78
C THR A 47 7.83 19.08 -6.89
N THR A 48 8.22 20.35 -6.96
CA THR A 48 9.29 20.93 -6.14
C THR A 48 8.88 21.05 -4.67
N LEU A 49 7.66 21.54 -4.41
CA LEU A 49 7.16 21.80 -3.05
C LEU A 49 6.64 20.53 -2.36
N PHE A 50 5.95 19.68 -3.11
CA PHE A 50 5.23 18.52 -2.58
C PHE A 50 5.80 17.19 -3.05
N GLY A 51 6.62 17.10 -4.09
CA GLY A 51 7.08 15.82 -4.69
C GLY A 51 7.52 14.73 -3.69
N PRO A 52 8.31 15.05 -2.65
CA PRO A 52 8.68 14.08 -1.62
C PRO A 52 7.49 13.52 -0.82
N ALA A 53 6.40 14.29 -0.64
CA ALA A 53 5.28 13.90 0.22
C ALA A 53 4.39 12.78 -0.38
N PRO A 54 4.00 12.79 -1.66
CA PRO A 54 3.38 11.63 -2.31
C PRO A 54 4.35 10.46 -2.48
N PHE A 55 5.64 10.73 -2.72
CA PHE A 55 6.65 9.68 -2.91
C PHE A 55 6.92 8.89 -1.63
N LEU A 56 7.00 9.57 -0.48
CA LEU A 56 7.17 8.99 0.85
C LEU A 56 5.84 8.53 1.49
N GLY A 57 4.71 8.65 0.80
CA GLY A 57 3.40 8.22 1.34
C GLY A 57 2.85 9.09 2.47
N ILE A 58 3.47 10.24 2.77
CA ILE A 58 2.97 11.25 3.72
C ILE A 58 1.62 11.82 3.24
N LEU A 59 1.46 11.98 1.92
CA LEU A 59 0.21 12.31 1.25
C LEU A 59 -0.18 11.18 0.28
N SER A 60 -1.38 10.62 0.44
CA SER A 60 -1.90 9.68 -0.57
C SER A 60 -2.16 10.40 -1.89
N ARG A 61 -1.71 9.82 -3.01
CA ARG A 61 -2.00 10.29 -4.37
C ARG A 61 -3.49 10.54 -4.61
N ARG A 62 -4.36 9.65 -4.12
CA ARG A 62 -5.81 9.82 -4.20
C ARG A 62 -6.33 10.96 -3.34
N ARG A 63 -5.70 11.22 -2.20
CA ARG A 63 -6.06 12.36 -1.35
C ARG A 63 -5.70 13.67 -2.02
N VAL A 64 -4.56 13.73 -2.71
CA VAL A 64 -4.17 14.86 -3.54
C VAL A 64 -5.20 15.10 -4.65
N TYR A 65 -5.59 14.05 -5.39
CA TYR A 65 -6.69 14.12 -6.37
C TYR A 65 -8.00 14.60 -5.78
N PHE A 66 -8.39 14.04 -4.63
CA PHE A 66 -9.64 14.38 -3.98
C PHE A 66 -9.68 15.86 -3.59
N GLU A 67 -8.61 16.41 -3.01
CA GLU A 67 -8.55 17.83 -2.66
C GLU A 67 -8.56 18.73 -3.91
N ALA A 68 -7.85 18.34 -4.98
CA ALA A 68 -7.88 19.07 -6.25
C ALA A 68 -9.29 19.09 -6.88
N LEU A 69 -9.99 17.95 -6.88
CA LEU A 69 -11.36 17.84 -7.39
C LEU A 69 -12.38 18.55 -6.50
N LYS A 70 -12.24 18.44 -5.17
CA LYS A 70 -13.08 19.13 -4.20
C LYS A 70 -12.99 20.65 -4.40
N TYR A 71 -11.77 21.17 -4.54
CA TYR A 71 -11.54 22.58 -4.79
C TYR A 71 -12.12 23.03 -6.14
N THR A 72 -11.97 22.22 -7.20
CA THR A 72 -12.60 22.46 -8.51
C THR A 72 -14.13 22.53 -8.40
N LYS A 73 -14.73 21.62 -7.61
CA LYS A 73 -16.19 21.59 -7.39
C LYS A 73 -16.67 22.78 -6.57
N GLU A 74 -15.95 23.18 -5.53
CA GLU A 74 -16.26 24.38 -4.71
C GLU A 74 -16.25 25.64 -5.59
N ARG A 75 -15.28 25.76 -6.50
CA ARG A 75 -15.22 26.81 -7.53
C ARG A 75 -16.46 26.79 -8.44
N ASP A 76 -16.74 25.66 -9.08
CA ASP A 76 -17.82 25.54 -10.07
C ASP A 76 -19.21 25.75 -9.44
N SER A 77 -19.34 25.51 -8.13
CA SER A 77 -20.55 25.78 -7.36
C SER A 77 -20.76 27.25 -6.95
N GLY A 78 -19.82 28.15 -7.30
CA GLY A 78 -19.90 29.58 -6.97
C GLY A 78 -19.59 29.92 -5.51
N PHE A 79 -19.05 28.96 -4.74
CA PHE A 79 -18.63 29.18 -3.35
C PHE A 79 -17.35 30.03 -3.25
N LEU A 80 -16.61 30.16 -4.35
CA LEU A 80 -15.36 30.90 -4.48
C LEU A 80 -15.43 31.82 -5.74
N SER A 81 -14.86 33.04 -5.68
CA SER A 81 -14.82 34.09 -6.73
C SER A 81 -14.14 33.74 -8.10
N PRO A 82 -14.88 33.63 -9.22
CA PRO A 82 -14.40 33.08 -10.51
C PRO A 82 -13.24 33.80 -11.25
N PHE A 83 -12.79 34.97 -10.81
CA PHE A 83 -11.95 35.88 -11.62
C PHE A 83 -10.46 35.98 -11.20
N ARG A 84 -9.96 35.11 -10.29
CA ARG A 84 -8.56 35.16 -9.81
C ARG A 84 -7.85 33.79 -9.64
N TYR A 85 -8.23 32.78 -10.41
CA TYR A 85 -7.76 31.40 -10.17
C TYR A 85 -6.62 30.91 -11.07
N SER A 86 -5.70 30.16 -10.47
CA SER A 86 -4.72 29.36 -11.21
C SER A 86 -5.32 28.00 -11.57
N SER A 87 -5.94 27.92 -12.74
CA SER A 87 -6.19 26.63 -13.41
C SER A 87 -4.90 25.81 -13.56
N ALA A 88 -3.75 26.48 -13.67
CA ALA A 88 -2.43 25.88 -13.80
C ALA A 88 -2.00 25.09 -12.56
N THR A 89 -2.28 25.57 -11.34
CA THR A 89 -1.91 24.89 -10.09
C THR A 89 -2.67 23.57 -9.90
N ILE A 90 -3.96 23.57 -10.25
CA ILE A 90 -4.79 22.35 -10.23
C ILE A 90 -4.33 21.38 -11.32
N ALA A 91 -4.15 21.89 -12.55
CA ALA A 91 -3.71 21.09 -13.68
C ALA A 91 -2.35 20.43 -13.40
N ALA A 92 -1.39 21.17 -12.84
CA ALA A 92 -0.08 20.63 -12.51
C ALA A 92 -0.11 19.64 -11.33
N THR A 93 -0.97 19.86 -10.34
CA THR A 93 -1.20 18.89 -9.26
C THR A 93 -1.72 17.56 -9.82
N VAL A 94 -2.74 17.63 -10.69
CA VAL A 94 -3.34 16.47 -11.34
C VAL A 94 -2.35 15.77 -12.27
N ASP A 95 -1.63 16.52 -13.10
CA ASP A 95 -0.66 16.00 -14.08
C ASP A 95 0.55 15.35 -13.39
N SER A 96 1.05 15.94 -12.30
CA SER A 96 2.14 15.36 -11.52
C SER A 96 1.74 14.03 -10.87
N VAL A 97 0.54 13.94 -10.28
CA VAL A 97 0.06 12.68 -9.71
C VAL A 97 -0.22 11.63 -10.80
N CYS A 98 -0.81 12.03 -11.94
CA CYS A 98 -1.01 11.17 -13.11
C CYS A 98 0.32 10.59 -13.59
N SER A 99 1.33 11.46 -13.71
CA SER A 99 2.68 11.08 -14.11
C SER A 99 3.31 10.10 -13.13
N MET A 100 3.17 10.32 -11.82
CA MET A 100 3.66 9.38 -10.80
C MET A 100 2.97 8.00 -10.90
N GLU A 101 1.67 7.96 -11.17
CA GLU A 101 0.95 6.69 -11.39
C GLU A 101 1.41 6.02 -12.68
N TRP A 102 1.61 6.78 -13.76
CA TRP A 102 2.12 6.29 -15.03
C TRP A 102 3.53 5.71 -14.89
N TYR A 103 4.46 6.41 -14.24
CA TYR A 103 5.81 5.92 -13.98
C TYR A 103 5.82 4.67 -13.10
N LEU A 104 4.92 4.58 -12.11
CA LEU A 104 4.73 3.36 -11.33
C LEU A 104 4.26 2.19 -12.20
N LEU A 105 3.29 2.42 -13.08
CA LEU A 105 2.79 1.41 -14.02
C LEU A 105 3.86 0.97 -15.03
N VAL A 106 4.66 1.90 -15.56
CA VAL A 106 5.78 1.61 -16.48
C VAL A 106 6.88 0.84 -15.77
N SER A 107 7.23 1.21 -14.53
CA SER A 107 8.19 0.47 -13.69
C SER A 107 7.69 -0.95 -13.36
N LEU A 108 6.40 -1.11 -13.07
CA LEU A 108 5.78 -2.42 -12.91
C LEU A 108 5.84 -3.23 -14.21
N LYS A 109 5.66 -2.58 -15.37
CA LYS A 109 5.73 -3.22 -16.69
C LYS A 109 7.16 -3.67 -17.04
N SER A 110 8.20 -2.92 -16.66
CA SER A 110 9.59 -3.32 -16.90
C SER A 110 10.04 -4.49 -16.01
N GLN A 111 9.40 -4.69 -14.85
CA GLN A 111 9.63 -5.88 -14.02
C GLN A 111 8.96 -7.16 -14.53
N LEU A 112 8.22 -7.10 -15.65
CA LEU A 112 7.62 -8.25 -16.32
C LEU A 112 8.61 -9.04 -17.19
N SER A 113 9.85 -8.57 -17.38
CA SER A 113 10.82 -9.18 -18.31
C SER A 113 11.83 -10.15 -17.65
N ASP A 114 11.63 -10.55 -16.40
CA ASP A 114 12.48 -11.52 -15.71
C ASP A 114 11.80 -12.91 -15.69
N ASP A 115 12.36 -13.84 -16.47
CA ASP A 115 11.85 -15.19 -16.78
C ASP A 115 11.55 -16.06 -15.52
N ARG A 116 12.13 -15.68 -14.37
CA ARG A 116 11.87 -16.36 -13.09
C ARG A 116 10.61 -15.89 -12.37
N ARG A 117 9.93 -14.83 -12.82
CA ARG A 117 8.83 -14.18 -12.07
C ARG A 117 7.47 -14.45 -12.69
N PHE A 118 6.48 -14.67 -11.82
CA PHE A 118 5.09 -14.80 -12.24
C PHE A 118 4.53 -13.46 -12.71
N ARG A 119 3.63 -13.50 -13.69
CA ARG A 119 2.96 -12.31 -14.20
C ARG A 119 2.18 -11.62 -13.09
N ILE A 120 2.60 -10.41 -12.73
CA ILE A 120 1.89 -9.57 -11.76
C ILE A 120 0.64 -8.98 -12.41
N ARG A 121 -0.47 -9.01 -11.67
CA ARG A 121 -1.76 -8.44 -12.04
C ARG A 121 -2.21 -7.47 -10.94
N ILE A 122 -3.07 -6.54 -11.33
CA ILE A 122 -3.68 -5.55 -10.43
C ILE A 122 -5.19 -5.73 -10.44
N TRP A 123 -5.78 -5.80 -9.26
CA TRP A 123 -7.22 -5.80 -9.04
C TRP A 123 -7.61 -4.52 -8.30
N ARG A 124 -8.77 -3.94 -8.63
CA ARG A 124 -9.25 -2.69 -8.02
C ARG A 124 -10.35 -3.01 -7.01
N TRP A 125 -10.01 -3.03 -5.73
CA TRP A 125 -10.95 -3.34 -4.65
C TRP A 125 -11.39 -2.10 -3.88
N LYS A 126 -12.69 -1.79 -3.86
CA LYS A 126 -13.24 -0.56 -3.25
C LYS A 126 -12.49 0.71 -3.69
N GLY A 127 -12.03 0.70 -4.94
CA GLY A 127 -11.15 1.72 -5.45
C GLY A 127 -9.79 1.73 -4.76
N TYR A 128 -9.12 0.61 -4.53
CA TYR A 128 -7.71 0.53 -4.15
C TYR A 128 -6.99 -0.47 -5.06
N LEU A 129 -5.73 -0.21 -5.40
CA LEU A 129 -4.96 -1.08 -6.30
C LEU A 129 -4.28 -2.22 -5.53
N ILE A 130 -4.64 -3.46 -5.86
CA ILE A 130 -4.23 -4.66 -5.15
C ILE A 130 -3.41 -5.54 -6.08
N GLN A 131 -2.19 -5.83 -5.67
CA GLN A 131 -1.28 -6.68 -6.41
C GLN A 131 -1.61 -8.16 -6.15
N TYR A 132 -1.68 -8.95 -7.21
CA TYR A 132 -1.79 -10.40 -7.13
C TYR A 132 -1.09 -11.08 -8.30
N THR A 133 -0.94 -12.40 -8.24
CA THR A 133 -0.55 -13.22 -9.39
C THR A 133 -1.42 -14.46 -9.47
N VAL A 134 -1.46 -15.08 -10.65
CA VAL A 134 -2.17 -16.34 -10.92
C VAL A 134 -1.31 -17.22 -11.80
N VAL A 135 -1.21 -18.50 -11.45
CA VAL A 135 -0.41 -19.51 -12.15
C VAL A 135 -1.20 -20.81 -12.21
N GLY A 136 -1.10 -21.54 -13.33
CA GLY A 136 -1.93 -22.70 -13.62
C GLY A 136 -3.21 -22.30 -14.37
N GLU A 137 -3.64 -23.17 -15.28
CA GLU A 137 -4.79 -22.91 -16.17
C GLU A 137 -6.01 -23.74 -15.81
N GLU A 138 -5.80 -24.93 -15.24
CA GLU A 138 -6.84 -25.91 -14.91
C GLU A 138 -6.66 -26.46 -13.50
N GLY A 139 -7.75 -27.04 -12.96
CA GLY A 139 -7.76 -27.68 -11.64
C GLY A 139 -8.27 -26.79 -10.49
N PRO A 140 -8.21 -27.31 -9.25
CA PRO A 140 -8.79 -26.65 -8.08
C PRO A 140 -8.15 -25.29 -7.79
N ALA A 141 -8.98 -24.30 -7.42
CA ALA A 141 -8.49 -23.00 -7.00
C ALA A 141 -7.84 -23.03 -5.62
N THR A 142 -6.63 -22.47 -5.52
CA THR A 142 -5.86 -22.31 -4.29
C THR A 142 -5.46 -20.85 -4.12
N LEU A 143 -5.81 -20.23 -2.99
CA LEU A 143 -5.49 -18.84 -2.67
C LEU A 143 -4.46 -18.77 -1.52
N LEU A 144 -3.30 -18.20 -1.81
CA LEU A 144 -2.19 -18.01 -0.86
C LEU A 144 -2.24 -16.60 -0.24
N VAL A 145 -2.25 -16.54 1.09
CA VAL A 145 -2.41 -15.31 1.87
C VAL A 145 -1.25 -15.14 2.84
N HIS A 146 -0.40 -14.14 2.56
CA HIS A 146 0.83 -13.89 3.30
C HIS A 146 0.60 -13.38 4.74
N GLY A 147 1.64 -13.50 5.59
CA GLY A 147 1.69 -12.97 6.95
C GLY A 147 2.00 -11.46 7.04
N PHE A 148 2.18 -10.94 8.25
CA PHE A 148 2.53 -9.53 8.48
C PHE A 148 3.94 -9.24 7.95
N GLY A 149 4.15 -8.04 7.38
CA GLY A 149 5.45 -7.64 6.82
C GLY A 149 5.87 -8.38 5.54
N ALA A 150 5.02 -9.24 5.00
CA ALA A 150 5.25 -9.99 3.77
C ALA A 150 4.32 -9.50 2.63
N PHE A 151 4.41 -10.18 1.49
CA PHE A 151 3.61 -9.95 0.28
C PHE A 151 3.57 -11.24 -0.56
N LEU A 152 2.94 -11.25 -1.74
CA LEU A 152 2.67 -12.48 -2.51
C LEU A 152 3.93 -13.33 -2.78
N GLU A 153 5.10 -12.72 -2.98
CA GLU A 153 6.36 -13.43 -3.23
C GLU A 153 6.93 -14.15 -1.98
N HIS A 154 6.25 -14.07 -0.82
CA HIS A 154 6.45 -15.01 0.29
C HIS A 154 6.34 -16.45 -0.22
N TYR A 155 5.44 -16.70 -1.16
CA TYR A 155 5.19 -18.02 -1.73
C TYR A 155 5.92 -18.26 -3.06
N ARG A 156 6.95 -17.48 -3.41
CA ARG A 156 7.59 -17.55 -4.74
C ARG A 156 8.10 -18.97 -5.11
N ASP A 157 8.58 -19.71 -4.11
CA ASP A 157 9.07 -21.09 -4.28
C ASP A 157 7.94 -22.15 -4.21
N ASN A 158 6.75 -21.76 -3.78
CA ASN A 158 5.60 -22.65 -3.62
C ASN A 158 4.64 -22.57 -4.82
N ILE A 159 4.46 -21.37 -5.40
CA ILE A 159 3.44 -21.13 -6.43
C ILE A 159 3.62 -22.07 -7.65
N ARG A 160 4.85 -22.19 -8.20
CA ARG A 160 5.11 -23.11 -9.34
C ARG A 160 4.83 -24.56 -8.95
N ALA A 161 5.41 -25.02 -7.85
CA ALA A 161 5.28 -26.41 -7.42
C ALA A 161 3.82 -26.82 -7.16
N ILE A 162 3.01 -25.92 -6.58
CA ILE A 162 1.58 -26.18 -6.36
C ILE A 162 0.82 -26.20 -7.70
N ALA A 163 1.15 -25.29 -8.62
CA ALA A 163 0.52 -25.22 -9.93
C ALA A 163 0.87 -26.43 -10.82
N GLU A 164 2.13 -26.86 -10.84
CA GLU A 164 2.61 -28.07 -11.52
C GLU A 164 1.95 -29.34 -10.97
N GLY A 165 1.51 -29.32 -9.70
CA GLY A 165 0.67 -30.35 -9.10
C GLY A 165 -0.78 -30.39 -9.60
N GLY A 166 -1.14 -29.59 -10.62
CA GLY A 166 -2.47 -29.57 -11.23
C GLY A 166 -3.47 -28.63 -10.54
N ASN A 167 -3.00 -27.53 -9.96
CA ASN A 167 -3.85 -26.54 -9.30
C ASN A 167 -3.77 -25.17 -9.99
N ARG A 168 -4.82 -24.35 -9.81
CA ARG A 168 -4.79 -22.93 -10.14
C ARG A 168 -4.48 -22.14 -8.89
N VAL A 169 -3.36 -21.42 -8.89
CA VAL A 169 -2.79 -20.82 -7.69
C VAL A 169 -2.82 -19.30 -7.81
N TRP A 170 -3.56 -18.66 -6.93
CA TRP A 170 -3.54 -17.22 -6.71
C TRP A 170 -2.68 -16.90 -5.51
N ALA A 171 -1.83 -15.88 -5.61
CA ALA A 171 -1.18 -15.28 -4.46
C ALA A 171 -1.47 -13.77 -4.45
N ILE A 172 -2.04 -13.28 -3.36
CA ILE A 172 -2.50 -11.91 -3.21
C ILE A 172 -1.62 -11.15 -2.23
N THR A 173 -1.30 -9.89 -2.53
CA THR A 173 -0.72 -8.93 -1.58
C THR A 173 -1.85 -8.08 -1.02
N ARG A 174 -2.15 -8.19 0.28
CA ARG A 174 -3.26 -7.46 0.91
C ARG A 174 -3.03 -5.94 0.93
N LEU A 175 -4.12 -5.18 1.06
CA LEU A 175 -4.07 -3.72 1.26
C LEU A 175 -3.14 -3.37 2.43
N GLY A 176 -2.29 -2.36 2.24
CA GLY A 176 -1.29 -1.96 3.23
C GLY A 176 0.08 -2.63 3.06
N PHE A 177 0.21 -3.66 2.21
CA PHE A 177 1.44 -4.44 2.07
C PHE A 177 2.05 -4.41 0.65
N GLY A 178 3.32 -4.81 0.54
CA GLY A 178 4.03 -5.03 -0.73
C GLY A 178 3.89 -3.88 -1.73
N LYS A 179 3.43 -4.14 -2.96
CA LYS A 179 3.12 -3.11 -3.96
C LYS A 179 1.63 -2.79 -4.06
N SER A 180 0.80 -3.40 -3.20
CA SER A 180 -0.59 -2.97 -3.03
C SER A 180 -0.64 -1.58 -2.41
N GLU A 181 -1.75 -0.90 -2.67
CA GLU A 181 -2.01 0.45 -2.19
C GLU A 181 -2.01 0.48 -0.66
N LYS A 182 -1.53 1.60 -0.09
CA LYS A 182 -1.40 1.81 1.36
C LYS A 182 -2.15 3.07 1.76
N PRO A 183 -3.49 3.08 1.63
CA PRO A 183 -4.28 4.24 2.01
C PRO A 183 -4.17 4.51 3.52
N ASN A 184 -4.30 5.78 3.90
CA ASN A 184 -4.37 6.16 5.31
C ASN A 184 -5.78 5.92 5.84
N ILE A 185 -6.10 4.66 6.12
CA ILE A 185 -7.37 4.20 6.70
C ILE A 185 -7.09 3.31 7.90
N GLU A 186 -8.13 3.03 8.67
CA GLU A 186 -8.05 2.02 9.71
C GLU A 186 -8.01 0.62 9.09
N TYR A 187 -6.98 -0.15 9.43
CA TYR A 187 -6.83 -1.54 8.98
C TYR A 187 -7.37 -2.47 10.06
N THR A 188 -8.43 -3.20 9.73
CA THR A 188 -9.02 -4.20 10.63
C THR A 188 -8.96 -5.59 10.02
N GLU A 189 -9.03 -6.61 10.85
CA GLU A 189 -9.00 -8.01 10.41
C GLU A 189 -10.25 -8.35 9.60
N LEU A 190 -11.39 -7.78 9.96
CA LEU A 190 -12.62 -7.89 9.20
C LEU A 190 -12.48 -7.22 7.82
N MET A 191 -11.84 -6.06 7.72
CA MET A 191 -11.58 -5.40 6.43
C MET A 191 -10.73 -6.29 5.51
N TRP A 192 -9.67 -6.93 6.02
CA TRP A 192 -8.89 -7.89 5.23
C TRP A 192 -9.68 -9.16 4.90
N ALA A 193 -10.56 -9.63 5.78
CA ALA A 193 -11.42 -10.78 5.49
C ALA A 193 -12.44 -10.47 4.39
N GLU A 194 -13.08 -9.29 4.43
CA GLU A 194 -13.96 -8.81 3.36
C GLU A 194 -13.22 -8.69 2.03
N MET A 195 -12.00 -8.17 2.04
CA MET A 195 -11.16 -8.11 0.85
C MET A 195 -10.95 -9.50 0.24
N LEU A 196 -10.64 -10.50 1.07
CA LEU A 196 -10.43 -11.87 0.58
C LEU A 196 -11.72 -12.49 0.06
N ARG A 197 -12.86 -12.26 0.73
CA ARG A 197 -14.18 -12.65 0.23
C ARG A 197 -14.41 -12.09 -1.17
N ASP A 198 -14.25 -10.77 -1.33
CA ASP A 198 -14.49 -10.08 -2.59
C ASP A 198 -13.51 -10.56 -3.67
N PHE A 199 -12.25 -10.83 -3.30
CA PHE A 199 -11.27 -11.39 -4.22
C PHE A 199 -11.66 -12.79 -4.70
N ILE A 200 -12.15 -13.65 -3.79
CA ILE A 200 -12.62 -14.99 -4.16
C ILE A 200 -13.81 -14.89 -5.11
N THR A 201 -14.75 -13.98 -4.86
CA THR A 201 -15.92 -13.82 -5.73
C THR A 201 -15.61 -13.17 -7.07
N GLU A 202 -14.80 -12.10 -7.09
CA GLU A 202 -14.57 -11.28 -8.29
C GLU A 202 -13.41 -11.77 -9.16
N VAL A 203 -12.37 -12.34 -8.55
CA VAL A 203 -11.12 -12.67 -9.25
C VAL A 203 -10.92 -14.18 -9.38
N VAL A 204 -11.20 -14.94 -8.33
CA VAL A 204 -11.11 -16.41 -8.39
C VAL A 204 -12.33 -16.99 -9.10
N GLY A 205 -13.52 -16.48 -8.80
CA GLY A 205 -14.78 -16.84 -9.46
C GLY A 205 -15.36 -18.19 -9.02
N GLU A 206 -14.75 -18.87 -8.05
CA GLU A 206 -15.23 -20.14 -7.49
C GLU A 206 -14.72 -20.34 -6.04
N PRO A 207 -15.33 -21.26 -5.26
CA PRO A 207 -14.81 -21.63 -3.95
C PRO A 207 -13.38 -22.19 -4.02
N ALA A 208 -12.53 -21.77 -3.09
CA ALA A 208 -11.09 -22.03 -3.13
C ALA A 208 -10.55 -22.71 -1.87
N HIS A 209 -9.42 -23.40 -2.01
CA HIS A 209 -8.57 -23.84 -0.91
C HIS A 209 -7.75 -22.65 -0.42
N LEU A 210 -7.91 -22.27 0.85
CA LEU A 210 -7.22 -21.11 1.42
C LEU A 210 -5.97 -21.54 2.17
N VAL A 211 -4.83 -20.94 1.86
CA VAL A 211 -3.55 -21.20 2.53
C VAL A 211 -3.04 -19.90 3.14
N GLY A 212 -2.82 -19.88 4.46
CA GLY A 212 -2.52 -18.65 5.17
C GLY A 212 -1.35 -18.81 6.13
N ASN A 213 -0.40 -17.88 6.08
CA ASN A 213 0.73 -17.83 7.01
C ASN A 213 0.53 -16.78 8.10
N SER A 214 0.80 -17.12 9.37
CA SER A 214 0.74 -16.18 10.49
C SER A 214 -0.61 -15.45 10.57
N ILE A 215 -0.63 -14.11 10.60
CA ILE A 215 -1.87 -13.34 10.54
C ILE A 215 -2.72 -13.66 9.30
N GLY A 216 -2.11 -14.06 8.18
CA GLY A 216 -2.83 -14.51 6.99
C GLY A 216 -3.68 -15.75 7.27
N GLY A 217 -3.18 -16.67 8.11
CA GLY A 217 -3.93 -17.82 8.62
C GLY A 217 -5.14 -17.41 9.47
N TYR A 218 -4.97 -16.41 10.33
CA TYR A 218 -6.08 -15.86 11.12
C TYR A 218 -7.17 -15.25 10.22
N ILE A 219 -6.80 -14.46 9.21
CA ILE A 219 -7.77 -13.83 8.31
C ILE A 219 -8.53 -14.89 7.50
N ILE A 220 -7.87 -15.92 6.95
CA ILE A 220 -8.59 -16.95 6.19
C ILE A 220 -9.51 -17.80 7.07
N ALA A 221 -9.19 -17.94 8.37
CA ALA A 221 -10.10 -18.58 9.32
C ALA A 221 -11.37 -17.74 9.55
N ILE A 222 -11.26 -16.41 9.61
CA ILE A 222 -12.43 -15.51 9.65
C ILE A 222 -13.27 -15.70 8.38
N VAL A 223 -12.64 -15.75 7.19
CA VAL A 223 -13.34 -15.98 5.91
C VAL A 223 -14.08 -17.31 5.93
N ALA A 224 -13.43 -18.39 6.33
CA ALA A 224 -14.05 -19.71 6.41
C ALA A 224 -15.23 -19.76 7.40
N ARG A 225 -15.16 -18.98 8.49
CA ARG A 225 -16.22 -18.91 9.50
C ARG A 225 -17.44 -18.10 9.04
N LEU A 226 -17.21 -16.98 8.35
CA LEU A 226 -18.27 -16.04 7.96
C LEU A 226 -18.87 -16.39 6.58
N TRP A 227 -18.06 -16.89 5.65
CA TRP A 227 -18.46 -17.24 4.29
C TRP A 227 -18.01 -18.66 3.90
N PRO A 228 -18.49 -19.71 4.60
CA PRO A 228 -18.05 -21.09 4.37
C PRO A 228 -18.31 -21.59 2.94
N ALA A 229 -19.33 -21.05 2.26
CA ALA A 229 -19.63 -21.40 0.87
C ALA A 229 -18.51 -21.04 -0.13
N LEU A 230 -17.61 -20.12 0.23
CA LEU A 230 -16.48 -19.70 -0.61
C LEU A 230 -15.20 -20.52 -0.35
N VAL A 231 -15.21 -21.43 0.63
CA VAL A 231 -14.00 -22.10 1.13
C VAL A 231 -14.13 -23.61 1.02
N LYS A 232 -13.26 -24.24 0.22
CA LYS A 232 -13.19 -25.70 0.07
C LYS A 232 -12.38 -26.35 1.20
N SER A 233 -11.27 -25.74 1.59
CA SER A 233 -10.46 -26.14 2.76
C SER A 233 -9.59 -24.99 3.24
N VAL A 234 -9.00 -25.15 4.44
CA VAL A 234 -8.10 -24.17 5.06
C VAL A 234 -6.78 -24.87 5.43
N VAL A 235 -5.66 -24.26 5.07
CA VAL A 235 -4.30 -24.68 5.45
C VAL A 235 -3.64 -23.55 6.23
N LEU A 236 -3.29 -23.83 7.49
CA LEU A 236 -2.73 -22.86 8.42
C LEU A 236 -1.23 -23.10 8.60
N ILE A 237 -0.40 -22.12 8.27
CA ILE A 237 1.06 -22.19 8.39
C ILE A 237 1.51 -21.24 9.48
N ASN A 238 1.92 -21.77 10.64
CA ASN A 238 2.34 -20.97 11.80
C ASN A 238 1.35 -19.81 12.09
N SER A 239 0.05 -20.13 12.06
CA SER A 239 -1.03 -19.12 12.10
C SER A 239 -1.09 -18.37 13.42
N GLY A 240 -1.44 -17.09 13.35
CA GLY A 240 -1.87 -16.32 14.51
C GLY A 240 -3.31 -16.67 14.91
N GLY A 241 -3.71 -16.24 16.10
CA GLY A 241 -5.03 -16.49 16.67
C GLY A 241 -5.01 -17.59 17.72
N ASN A 242 -5.70 -17.35 18.83
CA ASN A 242 -5.87 -18.34 19.89
C ASN A 242 -6.96 -19.34 19.48
N VAL A 243 -6.61 -20.61 19.31
CA VAL A 243 -7.59 -21.70 19.16
C VAL A 243 -8.11 -22.04 20.56
N ILE A 244 -9.07 -21.27 21.06
CA ILE A 244 -9.73 -21.51 22.35
C ILE A 244 -11.12 -22.10 22.09
N PRO A 245 -11.42 -23.33 22.57
CA PRO A 245 -12.79 -23.82 22.60
C PRO A 245 -13.64 -22.91 23.50
N GLY A 246 -14.67 -22.25 22.94
CA GLY A 246 -15.62 -21.43 23.71
C GLY A 246 -15.27 -19.94 23.89
N TYR A 247 -14.84 -19.26 22.82
CA TYR A 247 -14.36 -17.87 22.87
C TYR A 247 -15.42 -16.83 23.30
N SER A 248 -15.05 -15.98 24.28
CA SER A 248 -15.61 -14.64 24.52
C SER A 248 -14.64 -13.56 24.02
N SER A 249 -15.16 -12.49 23.39
CA SER A 249 -14.37 -11.40 22.82
C SER A 249 -13.33 -10.82 23.77
N VAL A 250 -12.07 -10.74 23.31
CA VAL A 250 -11.03 -9.94 23.96
C VAL A 250 -11.21 -8.48 23.54
N LEU A 251 -11.28 -7.59 24.52
CA LEU A 251 -11.27 -6.14 24.29
C LEU A 251 -9.93 -5.69 23.72
N PHE A 252 -10.00 -4.90 22.65
CA PHE A 252 -8.85 -4.32 21.96
C PHE A 252 -7.96 -3.51 22.91
N ALA A 253 -6.65 -3.71 22.79
CA ALA A 253 -5.66 -2.92 23.49
C ALA A 253 -5.75 -1.45 23.05
N LYS A 254 -5.87 -0.56 24.04
CA LYS A 254 -5.94 0.89 23.89
C LYS A 254 -4.77 1.41 23.06
N GLU A 255 -5.10 2.31 22.14
CA GLU A 255 -4.21 3.04 21.24
C GLU A 255 -2.93 3.51 21.96
N ARG A 256 -1.78 2.88 21.67
CA ARG A 256 -0.49 3.30 22.23
C ARG A 256 0.00 4.51 21.46
N ARG A 257 -0.10 5.70 22.07
CA ARG A 257 0.63 6.90 21.61
C ARG A 257 2.13 6.61 21.62
N THR A 258 2.75 6.66 20.44
CA THR A 258 4.20 6.53 20.29
C THR A 258 4.87 7.80 20.82
N SER A 259 5.77 7.66 21.79
CA SER A 259 6.59 8.78 22.27
C SER A 259 7.64 9.17 21.23
N GLY A 260 8.09 10.43 21.22
CA GLY A 260 9.17 10.89 20.32
C GLY A 260 10.48 10.10 20.46
N ALA A 261 10.78 9.60 21.66
CA ALA A 261 11.91 8.72 21.91
C ALA A 261 11.73 7.33 21.25
N SER A 262 10.51 6.78 21.26
CA SER A 262 10.20 5.52 20.58
C SER A 262 10.33 5.65 19.05
N TRP A 263 10.04 6.83 18.50
CA TRP A 263 10.19 7.10 17.07
C TRP A 263 11.66 7.20 16.65
N LEU A 264 12.49 7.91 17.43
CA LEU A 264 13.94 7.98 17.21
C LEU A 264 14.59 6.58 17.36
N GLY A 265 14.18 5.82 18.38
CA GLY A 265 14.62 4.44 18.58
C GLY A 265 14.24 3.53 17.42
N ALA A 266 13.01 3.63 16.91
CA ALA A 266 12.58 2.86 15.74
C ALA A 266 13.39 3.21 14.48
N LYS A 267 13.72 4.50 14.27
CA LYS A 267 14.58 4.93 13.15
C LYS A 267 16.01 4.40 13.26
N PHE A 268 16.59 4.43 14.45
CA PHE A 268 17.92 3.89 14.69
C PHE A 268 17.95 2.36 14.49
N LEU A 269 16.96 1.65 15.04
CA LEU A 269 16.80 0.20 14.83
C LEU A 269 16.66 -0.14 13.34
N LEU A 270 15.86 0.63 12.60
CA LEU A 270 15.69 0.47 11.15
C LEU A 270 17.02 0.65 10.40
N PHE A 271 17.82 1.64 10.81
CA PHE A 271 19.14 1.88 10.23
C PHE A 271 20.10 0.71 10.49
N CYS A 272 20.18 0.22 11.73
CA CYS A 272 20.98 -0.96 12.07
C CYS A 272 20.52 -2.23 11.33
N LEU A 273 19.20 -2.44 11.24
CA LEU A 273 18.62 -3.56 10.50
C LEU A 273 18.97 -3.49 9.01
N ARG A 274 18.99 -2.30 8.39
CA ARG A 274 19.41 -2.15 6.98
C ARG A 274 20.85 -2.61 6.74
N LEU A 275 21.75 -2.31 7.67
CA LEU A 275 23.17 -2.68 7.54
C LEU A 275 23.42 -4.19 7.74
N THR A 276 22.57 -4.85 8.53
CA THR A 276 22.74 -6.26 8.93
C THR A 276 21.76 -7.22 8.26
N LEU A 277 20.85 -6.71 7.44
CA LEU A 277 19.72 -7.45 6.86
C LEU A 277 20.16 -8.73 6.14
N LYS A 278 21.20 -8.62 5.31
CA LYS A 278 21.68 -9.74 4.49
C LYS A 278 22.16 -10.89 5.36
N ASP A 279 22.89 -10.59 6.43
CA ASP A 279 23.47 -11.61 7.30
C ASP A 279 22.40 -12.22 8.21
N ILE A 280 21.48 -11.40 8.72
CA ILE A 280 20.31 -11.88 9.48
C ILE A 280 19.48 -12.84 8.62
N VAL A 281 19.16 -12.45 7.38
CA VAL A 281 18.35 -13.28 6.49
C VAL A 281 19.09 -14.57 6.12
N LYS A 282 20.40 -14.51 5.83
CA LYS A 282 21.20 -15.73 5.61
C LYS A 282 21.14 -16.70 6.78
N ASN A 283 21.19 -16.21 8.02
CA ASN A 283 21.06 -17.04 9.22
C ASN A 283 19.67 -17.69 9.34
N CYS A 284 18.63 -17.09 8.75
CA CYS A 284 17.30 -17.70 8.67
C CYS A 284 17.15 -18.77 7.57
N TYR A 285 18.12 -18.92 6.66
CA TYR A 285 18.15 -19.93 5.60
C TYR A 285 19.35 -20.87 5.74
N PRO A 286 19.48 -21.62 6.86
CA PRO A 286 20.69 -22.40 7.15
C PRO A 286 20.97 -23.51 6.13
N SER A 287 19.94 -24.04 5.47
CA SER A 287 20.05 -25.15 4.51
C SER A 287 20.14 -24.72 3.04
N LYS A 288 19.66 -23.51 2.71
CA LYS A 288 19.54 -23.02 1.32
C LYS A 288 19.84 -21.53 1.25
N THR A 289 21.08 -21.16 1.58
CA THR A 289 21.51 -19.75 1.62
C THR A 289 21.44 -19.07 0.26
N GLU A 290 21.47 -19.82 -0.84
CA GLU A 290 21.30 -19.35 -2.21
C GLU A 290 19.91 -18.74 -2.49
N ARG A 291 18.91 -19.04 -1.65
CA ARG A 291 17.57 -18.43 -1.72
C ARG A 291 17.54 -16.99 -1.21
N VAL A 292 18.60 -16.56 -0.52
CA VAL A 292 18.84 -15.16 -0.13
C VAL A 292 19.54 -14.46 -1.28
N ASP A 293 18.79 -14.26 -2.37
CA ASP A 293 19.26 -13.56 -3.55
C ASP A 293 19.29 -12.03 -3.33
N SER A 294 20.05 -11.33 -4.17
CA SER A 294 20.15 -9.86 -4.10
C SER A 294 18.78 -9.20 -4.25
N TRP A 295 17.91 -9.79 -5.06
CA TRP A 295 16.57 -9.27 -5.28
C TRP A 295 15.71 -9.29 -4.01
N LEU A 296 15.69 -10.38 -3.25
CA LEU A 296 14.96 -10.47 -1.99
C LEU A 296 15.43 -9.40 -1.00
N ILE A 297 16.74 -9.21 -0.89
CA ILE A 297 17.34 -8.19 -0.02
C ILE A 297 16.92 -6.79 -0.46
N ASP A 298 17.02 -6.48 -1.75
CA ASP A 298 16.61 -5.18 -2.31
C ASP A 298 15.12 -4.92 -2.08
N GLU A 299 14.27 -5.93 -2.24
CA GLU A 299 12.83 -5.82 -2.05
C GLU A 299 12.47 -5.62 -0.56
N MET A 300 13.17 -6.28 0.36
CA MET A 300 13.03 -6.05 1.81
C MET A 300 13.46 -4.62 2.19
N LEU A 301 14.58 -4.12 1.65
CA LEU A 301 15.04 -2.74 1.86
C LEU A 301 14.06 -1.71 1.28
N ARG A 302 13.47 -2.01 0.11
CA ARG A 302 12.44 -1.19 -0.53
C ARG A 302 11.17 -1.13 0.32
N ALA A 303 10.68 -2.27 0.81
CA ALA A 303 9.47 -2.32 1.64
C ALA A 303 9.62 -1.45 2.90
N VAL A 304 10.79 -1.51 3.54
CA VAL A 304 11.17 -0.70 4.70
C VAL A 304 11.27 0.81 4.39
N SER A 305 11.60 1.17 3.15
CA SER A 305 11.70 2.58 2.73
C SER A 305 10.34 3.19 2.39
N SER A 306 9.36 2.37 2.00
CA SER A 306 8.00 2.82 1.62
C SER A 306 7.04 3.03 2.79
N SER A 307 7.49 2.76 4.01
CA SER A 307 6.73 2.91 5.26
C SER A 307 7.18 4.10 6.13
N MET A 308 8.08 4.94 5.60
CA MET A 308 8.58 6.18 6.23
C MET A 308 7.92 7.38 5.57
#